data_AF-A0AAD4EJ64-F1
#
_entry.id   AF-A0AAD4EJ64-F1
#
_cell.length_a   1.000
_cell.length_b   1.000
_cell.length_c   1.000
_cell.angle_alpha   90.00
_cell.angle_beta   90.00
_cell.angle_gamma   90.00
#
_symmetry.space_group_name_H-M   'P 1'
#
loop_
_entity.id
_entity.type
_entity.pdbx_description
1 polymer ?
#
loop_
_entity_poly.entity_id
_entity_poly.type
_entity_poly.pdbx_seq_one_letter_code
_entity_poly.pdbx_strand_id
1 'polypeptide(L)'
;MVTGSGKPDKAAFDAEQERIRTEIDGLQTKLAAVRAKISSTNKSDTGNDKRAALKAELDSIRGQQSSNKLNRGKTHEQLKTIQDGIQKKIKDLQAARGKTPFKTTADVDAHISHLETQVESGSMKVVDEKRALQEISQTRRTRRMVEKFQADQESIEADRQEADRLKKLLDDPESKEISERYDTIKAELDELKKESDEAYAGRNKLFEERDSIQAQLNALFNEKREAAYHFREANDRYWTKVNEDRARRLEKARAQRDAEEAQRKLAIADGLREEASMPAFQTQIEDCQTLIDFFSGKSSGSVVSSSSSVPVKSDVSGVPQLEIRQVDAVGETMVALKKKDEESYFVGKGKKGKKNPKATSPADTSAIHLPYGQLSALLSLSIPPPTDQADVPRVIEDLKTKKAWFEANQARQTAENVAKAEAEILRLTNGAKPNGKRNVIVSPPNGGSEPLEPALTPSGSATPRIDDEVEEKLEEVQVNDAEEN
;
A
#
# COMPACT_ATOMS: atom_id res chain seq x y z
N MET A 1 14.14 18.59 8.75
CA MET A 1 14.31 17.51 7.75
C MET A 1 15.78 17.18 7.66
N VAL A 2 16.19 16.03 8.19
CA VAL A 2 17.57 15.54 8.09
C VAL A 2 17.74 14.99 6.67
N THR A 3 18.24 15.83 5.77
CA THR A 3 18.66 15.44 4.41
C THR A 3 20.00 14.72 4.51
N GLY A 4 19.99 13.52 5.10
CA GLY A 4 21.17 12.67 5.17
C GLY A 4 21.49 12.15 3.77
N SER A 5 22.59 12.60 3.17
CA SER A 5 23.12 12.09 1.90
C SER A 5 23.76 10.69 2.03
N GLY A 6 23.42 9.96 3.10
CA GLY A 6 23.94 8.64 3.44
C GLY A 6 22.93 7.55 3.12
N LYS A 7 23.39 6.30 3.19
CA LYS A 7 22.52 5.13 3.09
C LYS A 7 21.42 5.22 4.16
N PRO A 8 20.13 5.00 3.82
CA PRO A 8 19.06 5.01 4.81
C PRO A 8 19.34 4.06 5.98
N ASP A 9 19.04 4.50 7.20
CA ASP A 9 19.26 3.70 8.41
C ASP A 9 18.23 2.56 8.49
N LYS A 10 18.70 1.35 8.21
CA LYS A 10 17.89 0.14 8.25
C LYS A 10 17.47 -0.25 9.67
N ALA A 11 18.30 0.02 10.68
CA ALA A 11 18.00 -0.37 12.06
C ALA A 11 16.87 0.50 12.62
N ALA A 12 16.88 1.80 12.34
CA ALA A 12 15.80 2.71 12.70
C ALA A 12 14.47 2.32 12.02
N PHE A 13 14.51 1.99 10.72
CA PHE A 13 13.33 1.52 9.99
C PHE A 13 12.77 0.20 10.56
N ASP A 14 13.62 -0.80 10.78
CA ASP A 14 13.21 -2.09 11.33
C ASP A 14 12.59 -1.92 12.74
N ALA A 15 13.14 -1.02 13.58
CA ALA A 15 12.59 -0.70 14.89
C ALA A 15 11.22 -0.01 14.81
N GLU A 16 11.04 0.92 13.87
CA GLU A 16 9.75 1.59 13.63
C GLU A 16 8.68 0.61 13.11
N GLN A 17 9.05 -0.30 12.21
CA GLN A 17 8.16 -1.34 11.69
C GLN A 17 7.72 -2.32 12.79
N GLU A 18 8.63 -2.74 13.66
CA GLU A 18 8.28 -3.60 14.80
C GLU A 18 7.41 -2.88 15.83
N ARG A 19 7.67 -1.59 16.12
CA ARG A 19 6.77 -0.76 16.96
C ARG A 19 5.35 -0.76 16.39
N ILE A 20 5.19 -0.37 15.12
CA ILE A 20 3.87 -0.30 14.47
C ILE A 20 3.21 -1.67 14.44
N ARG A 21 3.97 -2.75 14.21
CA ARG A 21 3.47 -4.12 14.24
C ARG A 21 2.92 -4.51 15.61
N THR A 22 3.65 -4.24 16.69
CA THR A 22 3.18 -4.56 18.05
C THR A 22 1.91 -3.78 18.42
N GLU A 23 1.78 -2.54 17.96
CA GLU A 23 0.58 -1.73 18.16
C GLU A 23 -0.62 -2.27 17.35
N ILE A 24 -0.39 -2.70 16.10
CA ILE A 24 -1.41 -3.36 15.28
C ILE A 24 -1.90 -4.64 15.97
N ASP A 25 -1.00 -5.50 16.44
CA ASP A 25 -1.37 -6.76 17.12
C ASP A 25 -2.16 -6.46 18.42
N GLY A 26 -1.73 -5.45 19.18
CA GLY A 26 -2.44 -4.97 20.37
C GLY A 26 -3.84 -4.43 20.08
N LEU A 27 -4.04 -3.72 18.97
CA LEU A 27 -5.35 -3.24 18.55
C LEU A 27 -6.23 -4.35 17.95
N GLN A 28 -5.65 -5.31 17.23
CA GLN A 28 -6.39 -6.46 16.69
C GLN A 28 -6.97 -7.35 17.80
N THR A 29 -6.22 -7.59 18.88
CA THR A 29 -6.73 -8.33 20.05
C THR A 29 -7.89 -7.58 20.73
N LYS A 30 -7.79 -6.25 20.88
CA LYS A 30 -8.88 -5.42 21.40
C LYS A 30 -10.11 -5.45 20.47
N LEU A 31 -9.90 -5.35 19.15
CA LEU A 31 -10.97 -5.45 18.15
C LEU A 31 -11.69 -6.79 18.23
N ALA A 32 -10.96 -7.90 18.36
CA ALA A 32 -11.55 -9.23 18.52
C ALA A 32 -12.40 -9.33 19.81
N ALA A 33 -11.90 -8.78 20.92
CA ALA A 33 -12.65 -8.72 22.18
C ALA A 33 -13.93 -7.88 22.05
N VAL A 34 -13.89 -6.71 21.41
CA VAL A 34 -15.06 -5.86 21.17
C VAL A 34 -16.07 -6.55 20.24
N ARG A 35 -15.60 -7.21 19.16
CA ARG A 35 -16.47 -7.99 18.27
C ARG A 35 -17.15 -9.15 18.98
N ALA A 36 -16.46 -9.84 19.88
CA ALA A 36 -17.04 -10.90 20.70
C ALA A 36 -18.15 -10.35 21.62
N LYS A 37 -17.91 -9.21 22.28
CA LYS A 37 -18.92 -8.52 23.10
C LYS A 37 -20.15 -8.12 22.28
N ILE A 38 -19.97 -7.54 21.10
CA ILE A 38 -21.09 -7.18 20.19
C ILE A 38 -21.90 -8.42 19.82
N SER A 39 -21.23 -9.53 19.49
CA SER A 39 -21.90 -10.79 19.12
C SER A 39 -22.72 -11.37 20.29
N SER A 40 -22.23 -11.28 21.53
CA SER A 40 -22.99 -11.72 22.70
C SER A 40 -24.22 -10.85 22.99
N THR A 41 -24.13 -9.53 22.78
CA THR A 41 -25.24 -8.61 23.07
C THR A 41 -26.41 -8.77 22.09
N ASN A 42 -26.15 -9.12 20.84
CA ASN A 42 -27.19 -9.27 19.82
C ASN A 42 -28.09 -10.51 19.96
N LYS A 43 -27.80 -11.45 20.87
CA LYS A 43 -28.62 -12.68 21.05
C LYS A 43 -29.81 -12.52 22.01
N SER A 44 -29.98 -11.35 22.64
CA SER A 44 -31.02 -11.10 23.63
C SER A 44 -32.33 -10.57 23.01
N ASP A 45 -32.96 -11.34 22.12
CA ASP A 45 -34.25 -10.96 21.49
C ASP A 45 -35.49 -11.23 22.38
N THR A 46 -35.31 -11.93 23.50
CA THR A 46 -36.41 -12.35 24.40
C THR A 46 -37.17 -11.19 25.05
N GLY A 47 -36.58 -10.00 25.11
CA GLY A 47 -37.24 -8.79 25.64
C GLY A 47 -38.28 -8.21 24.69
N ASN A 48 -38.12 -8.41 23.38
CA ASN A 48 -38.99 -7.81 22.38
C ASN A 48 -40.34 -8.54 22.31
N ASP A 49 -40.34 -9.86 22.45
CA ASP A 49 -41.56 -10.68 22.50
C ASP A 49 -42.42 -10.37 23.74
N LYS A 50 -41.78 -10.24 24.91
CA LYS A 50 -42.48 -9.85 26.15
C LYS A 50 -43.11 -8.46 26.02
N ARG A 51 -42.37 -7.51 25.44
CA ARG A 51 -42.88 -6.16 25.17
C ARG A 51 -44.06 -6.16 24.21
N ALA A 52 -44.04 -7.01 23.19
CA ALA A 52 -45.15 -7.16 22.24
C ALA A 52 -46.39 -7.75 22.93
N ALA A 53 -46.23 -8.77 23.77
CA ALA A 53 -47.31 -9.37 24.55
C ALA A 53 -47.95 -8.37 25.51
N LEU A 54 -47.15 -7.64 26.29
CA LEU A 54 -47.63 -6.61 27.23
C LEU A 54 -48.36 -5.46 26.52
N LYS A 55 -47.89 -5.06 25.33
CA LYS A 55 -48.60 -4.06 24.50
C LYS A 55 -49.95 -4.57 24.02
N ALA A 56 -50.03 -5.82 23.57
CA ALA A 56 -51.29 -6.42 23.15
C ALA A 56 -52.29 -6.52 24.32
N GLU A 57 -51.82 -6.88 25.51
CA GLU A 57 -52.64 -6.88 26.72
C GLU A 57 -53.12 -5.47 27.09
N LEU A 58 -52.24 -4.47 27.03
CA LEU A 58 -52.59 -3.07 27.29
C LEU A 58 -53.64 -2.54 26.30
N ASP A 59 -53.51 -2.86 25.02
CA ASP A 59 -54.49 -2.47 24.01
C ASP A 59 -55.86 -3.15 24.24
N SER A 60 -55.86 -4.42 24.67
CA SER A 60 -57.09 -5.13 25.08
C SER A 60 -57.73 -4.48 26.30
N ILE A 61 -56.94 -4.15 27.33
CA ILE A 61 -57.41 -3.43 28.53
C ILE A 61 -57.95 -2.05 28.17
N ARG A 62 -57.28 -1.30 27.28
CA ARG A 62 -57.78 0.01 26.81
C ARG A 62 -59.12 -0.15 26.10
N GLY A 63 -59.29 -1.21 25.32
CA GLY A 63 -60.57 -1.58 24.72
C GLY A 63 -61.66 -1.83 25.76
N GLN A 64 -61.37 -2.67 26.77
CA GLN A 64 -62.28 -2.97 27.88
C GLN A 64 -62.64 -1.73 28.70
N GLN A 65 -61.67 -0.89 29.05
CA GLN A 65 -61.89 0.38 29.75
C GLN A 65 -62.78 1.33 28.94
N SER A 66 -62.60 1.40 27.61
CA SER A 66 -63.43 2.24 26.75
C SER A 66 -64.89 1.75 26.72
N SER A 67 -65.09 0.43 26.63
CA SER A 67 -66.42 -0.21 26.65
C SER A 67 -67.11 -0.04 28.01
N ASN A 68 -66.41 -0.31 29.11
CA ASN A 68 -66.92 -0.13 30.47
C ASN A 68 -67.27 1.33 30.74
N LYS A 69 -66.49 2.29 30.24
CA LYS A 69 -66.80 3.73 30.35
C LYS A 69 -68.08 4.09 29.60
N LEU A 70 -68.27 3.57 28.38
CA LEU A 70 -69.49 3.78 27.61
C LEU A 70 -70.72 3.19 28.31
N ASN A 71 -70.60 1.96 28.83
CA ASN A 71 -71.68 1.28 29.56
C ASN A 71 -72.03 2.01 30.86
N ARG A 72 -71.03 2.40 31.67
CA ARG A 72 -71.23 3.26 32.85
C ARG A 72 -71.92 4.58 32.50
N GLY A 73 -71.54 5.21 31.39
CA GLY A 73 -72.18 6.44 30.91
C GLY A 73 -73.67 6.25 30.66
N LYS A 74 -74.06 5.18 29.96
CA LYS A 74 -75.46 4.82 29.70
C LYS A 74 -76.22 4.51 30.99
N THR A 75 -75.64 3.72 31.90
CA THR A 75 -76.25 3.41 33.19
C THR A 75 -76.44 4.66 34.04
N HIS A 76 -75.48 5.59 34.04
CA HIS A 76 -75.60 6.88 34.70
C HIS A 76 -76.73 7.75 34.13
N GLU A 77 -76.89 7.79 32.81
CA GLU A 77 -77.94 8.54 32.14
C GLU A 77 -79.34 7.96 32.45
N GLN A 78 -79.46 6.63 32.44
CA GLN A 78 -80.68 5.93 32.86
C GLN A 78 -81.00 6.19 34.33
N LEU A 79 -80.00 6.08 35.21
CA LEU A 79 -80.15 6.35 36.64
C LEU A 79 -80.61 7.79 36.89
N LYS A 80 -80.02 8.76 36.18
CA LYS A 80 -80.41 10.17 36.27
C LYS A 80 -81.86 10.36 35.81
N THR A 81 -82.24 9.76 34.69
CA THR A 81 -83.61 9.84 34.15
C THR A 81 -84.64 9.28 35.14
N ILE A 82 -84.35 8.12 35.75
CA ILE A 82 -85.22 7.51 36.77
C ILE A 82 -85.26 8.38 38.04
N GLN A 83 -84.14 8.93 38.49
CA GLN A 83 -84.08 9.82 39.66
C GLN A 83 -84.88 11.11 39.44
N ASP A 84 -84.73 11.75 38.28
CA ASP A 84 -85.49 12.95 37.90
C ASP A 84 -86.99 12.62 37.80
N GLY A 85 -87.33 11.44 37.26
CA GLY A 85 -88.70 10.91 37.21
C GLY A 85 -89.31 10.68 38.58
N ILE A 86 -88.58 10.03 39.50
CA ILE A 86 -88.97 9.83 40.90
C ILE A 86 -89.21 11.18 41.58
N GLN A 87 -88.29 12.15 41.43
CA GLN A 87 -88.45 13.48 42.02
C GLN A 87 -89.71 14.18 41.51
N LYS A 88 -90.00 14.07 40.20
CA LYS A 88 -91.21 14.63 39.61
C LYS A 88 -92.47 13.95 40.17
N LYS A 89 -92.54 12.61 40.17
CA LYS A 89 -93.65 11.85 40.73
C LYS A 89 -93.88 12.15 42.21
N ILE A 90 -92.82 12.30 43.01
CA ILE A 90 -92.92 12.68 44.43
C ILE A 90 -93.52 14.09 44.57
N LYS A 91 -93.05 15.07 43.78
CA LYS A 91 -93.61 16.45 43.79
C LYS A 91 -95.08 16.46 43.37
N ASP A 92 -95.43 15.73 42.33
CA ASP A 92 -96.81 15.62 41.82
C ASP A 92 -97.72 14.93 42.85
N LEU A 93 -97.26 13.84 43.49
CA LEU A 93 -97.98 13.14 44.55
C LEU A 93 -98.19 14.04 45.77
N GLN A 94 -97.15 14.79 46.20
CA GLN A 94 -97.27 15.75 47.30
C GLN A 94 -98.25 16.89 46.98
N ALA A 95 -98.20 17.43 45.76
CA ALA A 95 -99.13 18.45 45.30
C ALA A 95 -100.58 17.93 45.22
N ALA A 96 -100.78 16.66 44.84
CA ALA A 96 -102.09 16.04 44.79
C ALA A 96 -102.63 15.70 46.18
N ARG A 97 -101.78 15.19 47.09
CA ARG A 97 -102.09 15.00 48.52
C ARG A 97 -102.51 16.30 49.20
N GLY A 98 -101.88 17.43 48.84
CA GLY A 98 -102.24 18.76 49.37
C GLY A 98 -103.61 19.29 48.92
N LYS A 99 -104.19 18.75 47.84
CA LYS A 99 -105.51 19.15 47.30
C LYS A 99 -106.68 18.35 47.88
N THR A 100 -106.41 17.24 48.56
CA THR A 100 -107.42 16.35 49.13
C THR A 100 -107.29 16.30 50.66
N PRO A 101 -108.39 16.48 51.42
CA PRO A 101 -108.32 16.43 52.88
C PRO A 101 -108.11 15.00 53.44
N PHE A 102 -108.31 13.97 52.62
CA PHE A 102 -108.20 12.56 53.02
C PHE A 102 -106.89 11.93 52.55
N LYS A 103 -106.27 11.09 53.41
CA LYS A 103 -104.95 10.48 53.15
C LYS A 103 -105.02 9.04 52.67
N THR A 104 -106.02 8.27 53.08
CA THR A 104 -106.20 6.88 52.66
C THR A 104 -107.60 6.66 52.11
N THR A 105 -107.77 5.64 51.28
CA THR A 105 -109.09 5.25 50.75
C THR A 105 -110.03 4.81 51.87
N ALA A 106 -109.50 4.20 52.93
CA ALA A 106 -110.25 3.85 54.13
C ALA A 106 -110.81 5.09 54.86
N ASP A 107 -110.05 6.18 54.95
CA ASP A 107 -110.52 7.43 55.55
C ASP A 107 -111.67 8.05 54.74
N VAL A 108 -111.59 7.98 53.41
CA VAL A 108 -112.64 8.48 52.50
C VAL A 108 -113.92 7.68 52.67
N ASP A 109 -113.80 6.35 52.78
CA ASP A 109 -114.94 5.44 52.92
C ASP A 109 -115.62 5.57 54.28
N ALA A 110 -114.85 5.78 55.35
CA ALA A 110 -115.37 6.07 56.67
C ALA A 110 -116.16 7.39 56.70
N HIS A 111 -115.68 8.44 56.02
CA HIS A 111 -116.39 9.72 55.94
C HIS A 111 -117.68 9.63 55.12
N ILE A 112 -117.64 8.91 54.00
CA ILE A 112 -118.84 8.63 53.19
C ILE A 112 -119.89 7.89 54.02
N SER A 113 -119.49 6.81 54.72
CA SER A 113 -120.39 6.04 55.57
C SER A 113 -120.97 6.89 56.70
N HIS A 114 -120.16 7.75 57.32
CA HIS A 114 -120.65 8.67 58.36
C HIS A 114 -121.72 9.63 57.83
N LEU A 115 -121.49 10.27 56.68
CA LEU A 115 -122.47 11.17 56.05
C LEU A 115 -123.72 10.43 55.59
N GLU A 116 -123.59 9.20 55.07
CA GLU A 116 -124.72 8.35 54.68
C GLU A 116 -125.60 8.00 55.89
N THR A 117 -125.00 7.58 57.01
CA THR A 117 -125.75 7.30 58.25
C THR A 117 -126.46 8.54 58.81
N GLN A 118 -125.87 9.73 58.68
CA GLN A 118 -126.49 10.99 59.10
C GLN A 118 -127.69 11.37 58.22
N VAL A 119 -127.60 11.16 56.90
CA VAL A 119 -128.72 11.40 55.98
C VAL A 119 -129.83 10.36 56.19
N GLU A 120 -129.48 9.09 56.40
CA GLU A 120 -130.45 8.00 56.61
C GLU A 120 -131.17 8.11 57.97
N SER A 121 -130.52 8.69 58.99
CA SER A 121 -131.14 8.92 60.30
C SER A 121 -132.29 9.95 60.28
N GLY A 122 -132.45 10.72 59.18
CA GLY A 122 -133.55 11.67 58.98
C GLY A 122 -133.60 12.83 59.98
N SER A 123 -132.56 13.04 60.79
CA SER A 123 -132.51 14.07 61.83
C SER A 123 -132.05 15.44 61.33
N MET A 124 -131.76 15.57 60.03
CA MET A 124 -131.20 16.78 59.44
C MET A 124 -132.27 17.63 58.74
N LYS A 125 -132.00 18.93 58.59
CA LYS A 125 -132.86 19.81 57.80
C LYS A 125 -132.63 19.51 56.31
N VAL A 126 -133.65 19.66 55.48
CA VAL A 126 -133.59 19.43 54.01
C VAL A 126 -132.42 20.17 53.32
N VAL A 127 -132.03 21.34 53.82
CA VAL A 127 -130.86 22.09 53.31
C VAL A 127 -129.54 21.40 53.66
N ASP A 128 -129.42 20.87 54.86
CA ASP A 128 -128.24 20.16 55.36
C ASP A 128 -128.13 18.76 54.73
N GLU A 129 -129.25 18.07 54.48
CA GLU A 129 -129.28 16.82 53.71
C GLU A 129 -128.79 17.03 52.27
N LYS A 130 -129.27 18.07 51.60
CA LYS A 130 -128.79 18.42 50.25
C LYS A 130 -127.30 18.72 50.25
N ARG A 131 -126.79 19.38 51.30
CA ARG A 131 -125.36 19.68 51.47
C ARG A 131 -124.54 18.41 51.74
N ALA A 132 -125.02 17.51 52.60
CA ALA A 132 -124.38 16.22 52.86
C ALA A 132 -124.37 15.31 51.63
N LEU A 133 -125.44 15.28 50.84
CA LEU A 133 -125.48 14.55 49.56
C LEU A 133 -124.50 15.14 48.52
N GLN A 134 -124.35 16.47 48.47
CA GLN A 134 -123.31 17.12 47.66
C GLN A 134 -121.91 16.76 48.15
N GLU A 135 -121.70 16.72 49.47
CA GLU A 135 -120.43 16.35 50.08
C GLU A 135 -120.09 14.86 49.85
N ILE A 136 -121.05 13.94 49.92
CA ILE A 136 -120.88 12.52 49.56
C ILE A 136 -120.46 12.40 48.09
N SER A 137 -121.12 13.11 47.19
CA SER A 137 -120.77 13.12 45.76
C SER A 137 -119.35 13.66 45.52
N GLN A 138 -118.98 14.74 46.22
CA GLN A 138 -117.64 15.31 46.17
C GLN A 138 -116.58 14.35 46.75
N THR A 139 -116.88 13.70 47.87
CA THR A 139 -116.00 12.77 48.57
C THR A 139 -115.78 11.49 47.75
N ARG A 140 -116.83 10.97 47.08
CA ARG A 140 -116.72 9.87 46.11
C ARG A 140 -115.84 10.21 44.91
N ARG A 141 -115.82 11.47 44.45
CA ARG A 141 -114.87 11.93 43.42
C ARG A 141 -113.45 11.97 43.95
N THR A 142 -113.24 12.40 45.20
CA THR A 142 -111.91 12.37 45.84
C THR A 142 -111.40 10.96 46.10
N ARG A 143 -112.28 9.96 46.34
CA ARG A 143 -111.92 8.53 46.47
C ARG A 143 -111.08 8.05 45.29
N ARG A 144 -111.55 8.31 44.06
CA ARG A 144 -110.85 7.96 42.82
C ARG A 144 -109.48 8.65 42.70
N MET A 145 -109.31 9.81 43.31
CA MET A 145 -108.04 10.53 43.32
C MET A 145 -107.08 9.96 44.38
N VAL A 146 -107.60 9.53 45.53
CA VAL A 146 -106.83 8.86 46.59
C VAL A 146 -106.38 7.45 46.19
N GLU A 147 -107.19 6.70 45.43
CA GLU A 147 -106.80 5.42 44.84
C GLU A 147 -105.58 5.57 43.91
N LYS A 148 -105.50 6.67 43.15
CA LYS A 148 -104.32 6.97 42.32
C LYS A 148 -103.06 7.23 43.15
N PHE A 149 -103.16 7.75 44.37
CA PHE A 149 -101.98 7.97 45.22
C PHE A 149 -101.29 6.68 45.60
N GLN A 150 -102.04 5.58 45.76
CA GLN A 150 -101.45 4.28 46.06
C GLN A 150 -100.72 3.71 44.84
N ALA A 151 -101.32 3.81 43.65
CA ALA A 151 -100.66 3.43 42.40
C ALA A 151 -99.40 4.28 42.12
N ASP A 152 -99.45 5.60 42.35
CA ASP A 152 -98.30 6.49 42.19
C ASP A 152 -97.18 6.16 43.20
N GLN A 153 -97.53 5.80 44.44
CA GLN A 153 -96.57 5.40 45.47
C GLN A 153 -95.89 4.07 45.13
N GLU A 154 -96.65 3.08 44.66
CA GLU A 154 -96.12 1.80 44.19
C GLU A 154 -95.19 1.99 42.97
N SER A 155 -95.54 2.90 42.06
CA SER A 155 -94.67 3.25 40.93
C SER A 155 -93.38 3.93 41.36
N ILE A 156 -93.41 4.82 42.36
CA ILE A 156 -92.20 5.46 42.91
C ILE A 156 -91.30 4.43 43.57
N GLU A 157 -91.86 3.47 44.31
CA GLU A 157 -91.08 2.44 44.98
C GLU A 157 -90.45 1.47 43.98
N ALA A 158 -91.18 1.10 42.92
CA ALA A 158 -90.62 0.32 41.80
C ALA A 158 -89.45 1.05 41.12
N ASP A 159 -89.60 2.34 40.82
CA ASP A 159 -88.53 3.15 40.24
C ASP A 159 -87.32 3.28 41.17
N ARG A 160 -87.54 3.38 42.50
CA ARG A 160 -86.45 3.40 43.50
C ARG A 160 -85.68 2.09 43.53
N GLN A 161 -86.39 0.97 43.48
CA GLN A 161 -85.76 -0.36 43.42
C GLN A 161 -84.90 -0.50 42.14
N GLU A 162 -85.40 -0.01 40.99
CA GLU A 162 -84.62 -0.02 39.75
C GLU A 162 -83.41 0.92 39.83
N ALA A 163 -83.55 2.11 40.42
CA ALA A 163 -82.43 3.02 40.64
C ALA A 163 -81.34 2.41 41.52
N ASP A 164 -81.72 1.68 42.57
CA ASP A 164 -80.76 1.02 43.45
C ASP A 164 -80.13 -0.22 42.81
N ARG A 165 -80.85 -0.92 41.92
CA ARG A 165 -80.29 -1.98 41.06
C ARG A 165 -79.23 -1.43 40.12
N LEU A 166 -79.51 -0.31 39.44
CA LEU A 166 -78.56 0.35 38.53
C LEU A 166 -77.35 0.93 39.25
N LYS A 167 -77.50 1.43 40.49
CA LYS A 167 -76.36 1.85 41.33
C LYS A 167 -75.43 0.69 41.66
N LYS A 168 -75.97 -0.48 42.03
CA LYS A 168 -75.16 -1.67 42.35
C LYS A 168 -74.35 -2.16 41.15
N LEU A 169 -74.90 -2.04 39.93
CA LEU A 169 -74.19 -2.35 38.69
C LEU A 169 -73.04 -1.37 38.39
N LEU A 170 -73.03 -0.19 39.02
CA LEU A 170 -72.00 0.82 38.79
C LEU A 170 -70.74 0.59 39.66
N ASP A 171 -70.91 -0.09 40.79
CA ASP A 171 -69.84 -0.44 41.74
C ASP A 171 -69.13 -1.73 41.33
N ASP A 172 -68.60 -1.77 40.11
CA ASP A 172 -67.89 -2.94 39.58
C ASP A 172 -66.44 -3.02 40.10
N PRO A 173 -66.07 -4.04 40.90
CA PRO A 173 -64.69 -4.26 41.34
C PRO A 173 -63.76 -4.58 40.16
N GLU A 174 -64.30 -5.21 39.12
CA GLU A 174 -63.57 -5.54 37.88
C GLU A 174 -62.98 -4.29 37.21
N SER A 175 -63.66 -3.15 37.25
CA SER A 175 -63.12 -1.90 36.68
C SER A 175 -61.90 -1.38 37.44
N LYS A 176 -61.80 -1.65 38.74
CA LYS A 176 -60.63 -1.28 39.56
C LYS A 176 -59.47 -2.21 39.26
N GLU A 177 -59.73 -3.52 39.22
CA GLU A 177 -58.73 -4.53 38.86
C GLU A 177 -58.15 -4.29 37.45
N ILE A 178 -58.98 -3.95 36.47
CA ILE A 178 -58.53 -3.60 35.11
C ILE A 178 -57.65 -2.34 35.11
N SER A 179 -57.95 -1.37 35.96
CA SER A 179 -57.15 -0.14 36.08
C SER A 179 -55.81 -0.39 36.77
N GLU A 180 -55.80 -1.21 37.83
CA GLU A 180 -54.57 -1.64 38.49
C GLU A 180 -53.68 -2.46 37.54
N ARG A 181 -54.27 -3.40 36.78
CA ARG A 181 -53.53 -4.15 35.74
C ARG A 181 -52.94 -3.22 34.68
N TYR A 182 -53.70 -2.23 34.23
CA TYR A 182 -53.18 -1.23 33.29
C TYR A 182 -51.93 -0.52 33.83
N ASP A 183 -51.98 -0.06 35.08
CA ASP A 183 -50.88 0.66 35.71
C ASP A 183 -49.66 -0.25 35.92
N THR A 184 -49.87 -1.52 36.32
CA THR A 184 -48.77 -2.50 36.44
C THR A 184 -48.10 -2.80 35.10
N ILE A 185 -48.86 -3.11 34.05
CA ILE A 185 -48.32 -3.40 32.71
C ILE A 185 -47.59 -2.17 32.15
N LYS A 186 -48.10 -0.96 32.41
CA LYS A 186 -47.43 0.27 32.01
C LYS A 186 -46.08 0.44 32.72
N ALA A 187 -46.03 0.18 34.03
CA ALA A 187 -44.77 0.22 34.78
C ALA A 187 -43.76 -0.82 34.28
N GLU A 188 -44.21 -2.05 33.98
CA GLU A 188 -43.36 -3.09 33.39
C GLU A 188 -42.84 -2.70 32.00
N LEU A 189 -43.68 -2.10 31.16
CA LEU A 189 -43.28 -1.60 29.84
C LEU A 189 -42.27 -0.44 29.94
N ASP A 190 -42.43 0.45 30.92
CA ASP A 190 -41.49 1.54 31.16
C ASP A 190 -40.14 1.02 31.64
N GLU A 191 -40.12 -0.03 32.47
CA GLU A 191 -38.89 -0.67 32.92
C GLU A 191 -38.18 -1.42 31.79
N LEU A 192 -38.91 -2.25 31.02
CA LEU A 192 -38.40 -2.92 29.81
C LEU A 192 -37.85 -1.91 28.81
N LYS A 193 -38.46 -0.71 28.73
CA LYS A 193 -37.97 0.35 27.86
C LYS A 193 -36.63 0.89 28.36
N LYS A 194 -36.48 1.18 29.66
CA LYS A 194 -35.20 1.63 30.22
C LYS A 194 -34.10 0.59 30.02
N GLU A 195 -34.37 -0.68 30.31
CA GLU A 195 -33.43 -1.77 30.07
C GLU A 195 -33.02 -1.85 28.59
N SER A 196 -33.98 -1.67 27.67
CA SER A 196 -33.70 -1.67 26.24
C SER A 196 -32.87 -0.46 25.79
N ASP A 197 -33.15 0.73 26.35
CA ASP A 197 -32.42 1.97 26.04
C ASP A 197 -30.98 1.90 26.59
N GLU A 198 -30.78 1.34 27.78
CA GLU A 198 -29.46 1.10 28.37
C GLU A 198 -28.66 0.06 27.58
N ALA A 199 -29.29 -1.06 27.20
CA ALA A 199 -28.67 -2.07 26.35
C ALA A 199 -28.30 -1.50 24.98
N TYR A 200 -29.16 -0.66 24.39
CA TYR A 200 -28.90 0.01 23.12
C TYR A 200 -27.75 1.02 23.24
N ALA A 201 -27.72 1.83 24.30
CA ALA A 201 -26.62 2.76 24.56
C ALA A 201 -25.28 2.01 24.77
N GLY A 202 -25.30 0.89 25.50
CA GLY A 202 -24.15 0.00 25.66
C GLY A 202 -23.69 -0.59 24.32
N ARG A 203 -24.63 -1.01 23.47
CA ARG A 203 -24.34 -1.52 22.11
C ARG A 203 -23.74 -0.43 21.23
N ASN A 204 -24.25 0.78 21.27
CA ASN A 204 -23.75 1.91 20.47
C ASN A 204 -22.31 2.25 20.86
N LYS A 205 -22.00 2.30 22.17
CA LYS A 205 -20.63 2.47 22.67
C LYS A 205 -19.68 1.40 22.16
N LEU A 206 -20.09 0.13 22.15
CA LEU A 206 -19.27 -0.96 21.60
C LEU A 206 -19.01 -0.80 20.09
N PHE A 207 -19.97 -0.28 19.33
CA PHE A 207 -19.78 0.00 17.90
C PHE A 207 -18.86 1.19 17.67
N GLU A 208 -19.01 2.27 18.44
CA GLU A 208 -18.09 3.41 18.42
C GLU A 208 -16.66 2.98 18.78
N GLU A 209 -16.49 2.13 19.81
CA GLU A 209 -15.21 1.53 20.16
C GLU A 209 -14.63 0.72 19.01
N ARG A 210 -15.42 -0.16 18.37
CA ARG A 210 -15.00 -0.93 17.19
C ARG A 210 -14.54 -0.01 16.07
N ASP A 211 -15.32 1.02 15.74
CA ASP A 211 -15.04 1.92 14.63
C ASP A 211 -13.81 2.78 14.90
N SER A 212 -13.63 3.21 16.16
CA SER A 212 -12.40 3.91 16.59
C SER A 212 -11.16 3.03 16.46
N ILE A 213 -11.23 1.76 16.91
CA ILE A 213 -10.11 0.81 16.78
C ILE A 213 -9.82 0.50 15.31
N GLN A 214 -10.87 0.34 14.49
CA GLN A 214 -10.71 0.10 13.06
C GLN A 214 -10.06 1.31 12.36
N ALA A 215 -10.43 2.54 12.72
CA ALA A 215 -9.81 3.76 12.21
C ALA A 215 -8.34 3.86 12.63
N GLN A 216 -8.01 3.54 13.89
CA GLN A 216 -6.63 3.49 14.38
C GLN A 216 -5.80 2.42 13.65
N LEU A 217 -6.35 1.22 13.43
CA LEU A 217 -5.70 0.17 12.65
C LEU A 217 -5.42 0.63 11.22
N ASN A 218 -6.39 1.26 10.56
CA ASN A 218 -6.21 1.80 9.20
C ASN A 218 -5.10 2.87 9.17
N ALA A 219 -5.06 3.75 10.18
CA ALA A 219 -4.01 4.76 10.30
C ALA A 219 -2.61 4.11 10.48
N LEU A 220 -2.47 3.12 11.37
CA LEU A 220 -1.20 2.40 11.56
C LEU A 220 -0.78 1.60 10.32
N PHE A 221 -1.71 0.98 9.59
CA PHE A 221 -1.40 0.31 8.33
C PHE A 221 -0.93 1.28 7.25
N ASN A 222 -1.51 2.48 7.20
CA ASN A 222 -1.07 3.54 6.30
C ASN A 222 0.31 4.06 6.70
N GLU A 223 0.54 4.36 7.99
CA GLU A 223 1.84 4.75 8.53
C GLU A 223 2.92 3.70 8.21
N LYS A 224 2.61 2.41 8.40
CA LYS A 224 3.50 1.30 8.05
C LYS A 224 3.89 1.33 6.57
N ARG A 225 2.90 1.54 5.69
CA ARG A 225 3.08 1.59 4.23
C ARG A 225 3.88 2.83 3.81
N GLU A 226 3.59 3.98 4.40
CA GLU A 226 4.29 5.24 4.14
C GLU A 226 5.75 5.17 4.60
N ALA A 227 6.02 4.66 5.80
CA ALA A 227 7.38 4.45 6.29
C ALA A 227 8.17 3.51 5.35
N ALA A 228 7.56 2.42 4.89
CA ALA A 228 8.18 1.50 3.93
C ALA A 228 8.42 2.15 2.57
N TYR A 229 7.47 2.97 2.09
CA TYR A 229 7.61 3.73 0.86
C TYR A 229 8.75 4.75 0.96
N HIS A 230 8.80 5.54 2.02
CA HIS A 230 9.87 6.53 2.25
C HIS A 230 11.24 5.88 2.39
N PHE A 231 11.34 4.76 3.10
CA PHE A 231 12.60 4.01 3.20
C PHE A 231 13.05 3.49 1.84
N ARG A 232 12.13 2.91 1.04
CA ARG A 232 12.44 2.44 -0.32
C ARG A 232 12.87 3.58 -1.22
N GLU A 233 12.14 4.68 -1.22
CA GLU A 233 12.46 5.86 -2.02
C GLU A 233 13.82 6.46 -1.65
N ALA A 234 14.13 6.57 -0.36
CA ALA A 234 15.43 7.04 0.09
C ALA A 234 16.56 6.08 -0.32
N ASN A 235 16.31 4.77 -0.30
CA ASN A 235 17.26 3.74 -0.71
C ASN A 235 17.51 3.76 -2.22
N ASP A 236 16.44 3.86 -3.02
CA ASP A 236 16.49 3.97 -4.47
C ASP A 236 17.25 5.24 -4.90
N ARG A 237 16.98 6.39 -4.26
CA ARG A 237 17.72 7.64 -4.48
C ARG A 237 19.21 7.49 -4.17
N TYR A 238 19.56 6.83 -3.06
CA TYR A 238 20.95 6.59 -2.69
C TYR A 238 21.67 5.71 -3.73
N TRP A 239 21.09 4.57 -4.11
CA TRP A 239 21.70 3.65 -5.08
C TRP A 239 21.74 4.21 -6.49
N THR A 240 20.74 4.99 -6.89
CA THR A 240 20.75 5.72 -8.17
C THR A 240 21.96 6.64 -8.23
N LYS A 241 22.18 7.47 -7.19
CA LYS A 241 23.36 8.35 -7.11
C LYS A 241 24.68 7.58 -7.13
N VAL A 242 24.78 6.47 -6.38
CA VAL A 242 25.99 5.62 -6.36
C VAL A 242 26.28 5.01 -7.72
N ASN A 243 25.23 4.55 -8.43
CA ASN A 243 25.35 3.97 -9.76
C ASN A 243 25.74 5.02 -10.81
N GLU A 244 25.15 6.21 -10.75
CA GLU A 244 25.52 7.36 -11.59
C GLU A 244 26.99 7.76 -11.37
N ASP A 245 27.44 7.86 -10.12
CA ASP A 245 28.84 8.19 -9.80
C ASP A 245 29.81 7.07 -10.22
N ARG A 246 29.39 5.81 -10.17
CA ARG A 246 30.17 4.68 -10.71
C ARG A 246 30.21 4.73 -12.24
N ALA A 247 29.09 5.00 -12.90
CA ALA A 247 28.99 5.13 -14.34
C ALA A 247 29.87 6.28 -14.86
N ARG A 248 29.81 7.46 -14.22
CA ARG A 248 30.66 8.62 -14.55
C ARG A 248 32.14 8.30 -14.41
N ARG A 249 32.54 7.55 -13.37
CA ARG A 249 33.95 7.12 -13.21
C ARG A 249 34.37 6.13 -14.28
N LEU A 250 33.52 5.16 -14.60
CA LEU A 250 33.78 4.17 -15.64
C LEU A 250 33.88 4.83 -17.03
N GLU A 251 33.00 5.79 -17.32
CA GLU A 251 33.02 6.58 -18.55
C GLU A 251 34.32 7.39 -18.66
N LYS A 252 34.72 8.11 -17.60
CA LYS A 252 35.99 8.84 -17.57
C LYS A 252 37.20 7.91 -17.77
N ALA A 253 37.23 6.76 -17.09
CA ALA A 253 38.31 5.79 -17.24
C ALA A 253 38.35 5.15 -18.63
N ARG A 254 37.17 4.95 -19.26
CA ARG A 254 37.08 4.48 -20.64
C ARG A 254 37.59 5.55 -21.61
N ALA A 255 37.13 6.80 -21.48
CA ALA A 255 37.59 7.91 -22.30
C ALA A 255 39.10 8.16 -22.17
N GLN A 256 39.66 8.02 -20.97
CA GLN A 256 41.11 8.09 -20.74
C GLN A 256 41.85 6.96 -21.45
N ARG A 257 41.39 5.71 -21.33
CA ARG A 257 41.99 4.58 -22.04
C ARG A 257 41.89 4.73 -23.56
N ASP A 258 40.74 5.14 -24.07
CA ASP A 258 40.53 5.39 -25.49
C ASP A 258 41.46 6.52 -25.99
N ALA A 259 41.68 7.56 -25.19
CA ALA A 259 42.62 8.64 -25.49
C ALA A 259 44.09 8.20 -25.43
N GLU A 260 44.49 7.42 -24.42
CA GLU A 260 45.84 6.85 -24.32
C GLU A 260 46.13 5.86 -25.45
N GLU A 261 45.17 5.01 -25.81
CA GLU A 261 45.29 4.11 -26.95
C GLU A 261 45.39 4.87 -28.26
N ALA A 262 44.63 5.96 -28.43
CA ALA A 262 44.75 6.86 -29.58
C ALA A 262 46.14 7.52 -29.63
N GLN A 263 46.63 8.04 -28.51
CA GLN A 263 47.97 8.64 -28.41
C GLN A 263 49.08 7.62 -28.69
N ARG A 264 48.98 6.38 -28.17
CA ARG A 264 49.93 5.31 -28.47
C ARG A 264 49.92 4.94 -29.95
N LYS A 265 48.74 4.86 -30.58
CA LYS A 265 48.64 4.60 -32.02
C LYS A 265 49.27 5.71 -32.84
N LEU A 266 49.07 6.97 -32.45
CA LEU A 266 49.74 8.12 -33.08
C LEU A 266 51.25 8.04 -32.92
N ALA A 267 51.76 7.81 -31.70
CA ALA A 267 53.20 7.68 -31.46
C ALA A 267 53.85 6.52 -32.24
N ILE A 268 53.16 5.38 -32.36
CA ILE A 268 53.63 4.25 -33.19
C ILE A 268 53.65 4.64 -34.67
N ALA A 269 52.61 5.34 -35.14
CA ALA A 269 52.56 5.81 -36.52
C ALA A 269 53.66 6.84 -36.83
N ASP A 270 53.90 7.78 -35.91
CA ASP A 270 54.95 8.79 -36.02
C ASP A 270 56.34 8.13 -35.99
N GLY A 271 56.60 7.19 -35.08
CA GLY A 271 57.85 6.42 -35.05
C GLY A 271 58.10 5.64 -36.33
N LEU A 272 57.08 4.97 -36.88
CA LEU A 272 57.20 4.24 -38.15
C LEU A 272 57.46 5.19 -39.34
N ARG A 273 56.92 6.41 -39.30
CA ARG A 273 57.18 7.45 -40.31
C ARG A 273 58.61 7.99 -40.20
N GLU A 274 59.08 8.25 -38.98
CA GLU A 274 60.45 8.72 -38.72
C GLU A 274 61.49 7.67 -39.14
N GLU A 275 61.30 6.41 -38.75
CA GLU A 275 62.18 5.29 -39.14
C GLU A 275 62.23 5.13 -40.66
N ALA A 276 61.11 5.27 -41.36
CA ALA A 276 61.07 5.16 -42.81
C ALA A 276 61.63 6.39 -43.54
N SER A 277 61.59 7.56 -42.89
CA SER A 277 62.18 8.80 -43.40
C SER A 277 63.69 8.84 -43.28
N MET A 278 64.31 7.94 -42.50
CA MET A 278 65.76 7.79 -42.47
C MET A 278 66.27 7.39 -43.86
N PRO A 279 67.31 8.06 -44.40
CA PRO A 279 67.82 7.73 -45.72
C PRO A 279 68.21 6.25 -45.83
N ALA A 280 67.65 5.56 -46.83
CA ALA A 280 68.00 4.18 -47.11
C ALA A 280 69.50 4.06 -47.40
N PHE A 281 70.09 2.94 -47.00
CA PHE A 281 71.52 2.69 -47.13
C PHE A 281 72.48 3.61 -46.36
N GLN A 282 71.98 4.47 -45.46
CA GLN A 282 72.84 5.41 -44.72
C GLN A 282 73.97 4.69 -43.96
N THR A 283 73.66 3.61 -43.24
CA THR A 283 74.67 2.82 -42.51
C THR A 283 75.68 2.17 -43.46
N GLN A 284 75.22 1.66 -44.61
CA GLN A 284 76.09 1.05 -45.63
C GLN A 284 76.98 2.08 -46.32
N ILE A 285 76.51 3.31 -46.52
CA ILE A 285 77.30 4.43 -47.07
C ILE A 285 78.35 4.87 -46.04
N GLU A 286 77.99 4.97 -44.77
CA GLU A 286 78.91 5.24 -43.66
C GLU A 286 79.95 4.13 -43.50
N ASP A 287 79.56 2.86 -43.61
CA ASP A 287 80.46 1.71 -43.58
C ASP A 287 81.41 1.71 -44.80
N CYS A 288 80.91 2.00 -46.00
CA CYS A 288 81.76 2.14 -47.18
C CYS A 288 82.75 3.30 -47.00
N GLN A 289 82.31 4.44 -46.46
CA GLN A 289 83.17 5.60 -46.23
C GLN A 289 84.25 5.30 -45.16
N THR A 290 83.87 4.71 -44.04
CA THR A 290 84.81 4.32 -42.96
C THR A 290 85.82 3.29 -43.44
N LEU A 291 85.42 2.33 -44.28
CA LEU A 291 86.30 1.35 -44.91
C LEU A 291 87.22 1.98 -45.96
N ILE A 292 86.72 2.90 -46.80
CA ILE A 292 87.55 3.67 -47.75
C ILE A 292 88.59 4.49 -46.99
N ASP A 293 88.22 5.13 -45.88
CA ASP A 293 89.13 5.93 -45.07
C ASP A 293 90.18 5.03 -44.36
N PHE A 294 89.79 3.82 -43.93
CA PHE A 294 90.68 2.79 -43.39
C PHE A 294 91.69 2.29 -44.43
N PHE A 295 91.25 1.88 -45.63
CA PHE A 295 92.13 1.34 -46.66
C PHE A 295 92.95 2.40 -47.41
N SER A 296 92.46 3.64 -47.49
CA SER A 296 93.19 4.76 -48.10
C SER A 296 94.27 5.37 -47.18
N GLY A 297 94.40 4.87 -45.94
CA GLY A 297 95.37 5.36 -44.97
C GLY A 297 95.04 6.71 -44.34
N LYS A 298 93.88 7.32 -44.69
CA LYS A 298 93.38 8.56 -44.07
C LYS A 298 92.88 8.34 -42.64
N SER A 299 92.62 7.09 -42.26
CA SER A 299 92.25 6.65 -40.91
C SER A 299 93.42 5.98 -40.16
N SER A 300 94.66 6.41 -40.41
CA SER A 300 95.79 6.15 -39.48
C SER A 300 95.76 7.13 -38.29
N GLY A 301 94.58 7.31 -37.72
CA GLY A 301 94.34 8.04 -36.49
C GLY A 301 93.39 7.19 -35.67
N SER A 302 93.90 6.65 -34.57
CA SER A 302 93.10 6.10 -33.47
C SER A 302 91.81 6.90 -33.33
N VAL A 303 90.68 6.33 -33.74
CA VAL A 303 89.37 6.76 -33.25
C VAL A 303 89.29 6.29 -31.80
N VAL A 304 90.03 6.98 -30.95
CA VAL A 304 89.61 7.27 -29.60
C VAL A 304 88.21 7.80 -29.76
N SER A 305 87.21 6.96 -29.45
CA SER A 305 85.91 7.46 -29.04
C SER A 305 86.20 8.35 -27.84
N SER A 306 86.38 9.63 -28.12
CA SER A 306 86.23 10.69 -27.16
C SER A 306 84.91 10.41 -26.49
N SER A 307 84.99 9.98 -25.23
CA SER A 307 83.91 10.16 -24.28
C SER A 307 83.59 11.65 -24.32
N SER A 308 82.65 12.01 -25.19
CA SER A 308 82.04 13.32 -25.20
C SER A 308 81.46 13.46 -23.81
N SER A 309 82.16 14.28 -23.02
CA SER A 309 81.76 14.77 -21.73
C SER A 309 80.25 14.95 -21.71
N VAL A 310 79.58 14.10 -20.95
CA VAL A 310 78.23 14.36 -20.48
C VAL A 310 78.28 15.76 -19.87
N PRO A 311 77.53 16.76 -20.37
CA PRO A 311 77.44 18.02 -19.66
C PRO A 311 76.82 17.71 -18.30
N VAL A 312 77.64 17.91 -17.26
CA VAL A 312 77.21 17.96 -15.87
C VAL A 312 76.01 18.88 -15.83
N LYS A 313 74.87 18.34 -15.39
CA LYS A 313 73.65 19.10 -15.13
C LYS A 313 74.04 20.27 -14.21
N SER A 314 73.99 21.48 -14.73
CA SER A 314 73.99 22.68 -13.91
C SER A 314 72.75 22.63 -13.03
N ASP A 315 72.95 22.71 -11.72
CA ASP A 315 71.89 22.88 -10.73
C ASP A 315 70.93 23.99 -11.18
N VAL A 316 69.69 23.61 -11.44
CA VAL A 316 68.60 24.56 -11.62
C VAL A 316 68.33 25.15 -10.25
N SER A 317 68.65 26.43 -10.07
CA SER A 317 68.27 27.17 -8.87
C SER A 317 66.75 27.20 -8.77
N GLY A 318 66.19 26.69 -7.68
CA GLY A 318 64.75 26.83 -7.38
C GLY A 318 63.98 25.53 -7.12
N VAL A 319 64.64 24.39 -6.93
CA VAL A 319 63.99 23.17 -6.40
C VAL A 319 64.54 22.90 -4.99
N PRO A 320 63.70 22.87 -3.94
CA PRO A 320 64.16 22.63 -2.58
C PRO A 320 64.72 21.21 -2.44
N GLN A 321 65.91 21.14 -1.83
CA GLN A 321 66.63 19.91 -1.53
C GLN A 321 65.79 19.04 -0.59
N LEU A 322 65.48 17.81 -1.04
CA LEU A 322 64.76 16.83 -0.24
C LEU A 322 65.66 16.37 0.92
N GLU A 323 65.37 16.86 2.11
CA GLU A 323 65.91 16.34 3.37
C GLU A 323 65.42 14.91 3.59
N ILE A 324 66.36 13.97 3.56
CA ILE A 324 66.15 12.58 3.95
C ILE A 324 65.87 12.59 5.46
N ARG A 325 64.61 12.36 5.85
CA ARG A 325 64.22 12.17 7.27
C ARG A 325 65.07 11.05 7.88
N GLN A 326 65.84 11.40 8.91
CA GLN A 326 66.35 10.43 9.88
C GLN A 326 65.15 9.77 10.57
N VAL A 327 65.13 8.44 10.58
CA VAL A 327 64.13 7.63 11.28
C VAL A 327 64.59 7.49 12.72
N ASP A 328 63.91 8.16 13.62
CA ASP A 328 64.09 7.96 15.06
C ASP A 328 63.65 6.55 15.47
N ALA A 329 64.44 6.01 16.39
CA ALA A 329 64.35 4.67 16.91
C ALA A 329 63.06 4.41 17.71
N VAL A 330 62.43 3.28 17.37
CA VAL A 330 61.80 2.32 18.29
C VAL A 330 60.71 2.88 19.23
N GLY A 331 59.48 2.88 18.72
CA GLY A 331 58.25 2.72 19.51
C GLY A 331 57.83 1.25 19.52
N GLU A 332 58.09 0.62 20.66
CA GLU A 332 57.72 -0.73 21.05
C GLU A 332 56.19 -0.95 20.95
N THR A 333 55.75 -1.77 19.99
CA THR A 333 54.56 -2.66 20.03
C THR A 333 54.11 -3.00 18.61
N MET A 334 54.63 -4.09 18.03
CA MET A 334 53.92 -4.79 16.95
C MET A 334 54.11 -6.30 17.07
N VAL A 335 52.97 -6.97 17.16
CA VAL A 335 52.77 -8.40 17.35
C VAL A 335 53.20 -9.15 16.09
N ALA A 336 54.13 -10.08 16.25
CA ALA A 336 54.58 -10.98 15.19
C ALA A 336 53.48 -12.01 14.85
N LEU A 337 52.91 -11.90 13.64
CA LEU A 337 52.08 -12.94 13.06
C LEU A 337 52.99 -14.00 12.43
N LYS A 338 53.00 -15.21 13.01
CA LYS A 338 53.67 -16.39 12.45
C LYS A 338 53.03 -16.76 11.11
N LYS A 339 53.84 -16.81 10.05
CA LYS A 339 53.52 -17.53 8.81
C LYS A 339 54.55 -18.64 8.63
N LYS A 340 54.06 -19.88 8.65
CA LYS A 340 54.81 -21.11 8.42
C LYS A 340 54.62 -21.52 6.96
N ASP A 341 55.74 -21.91 6.32
CA ASP A 341 55.95 -23.11 5.44
C ASP A 341 54.82 -23.45 4.45
N GLU A 342 54.97 -23.67 3.14
CA GLU A 342 56.02 -24.10 2.20
C GLU A 342 55.57 -23.53 0.82
N GLU A 343 56.39 -23.29 -0.21
CA GLU A 343 57.05 -24.26 -1.07
C GLU A 343 58.11 -23.53 -1.91
N SER A 344 59.33 -24.03 -1.88
CA SER A 344 60.44 -23.62 -2.73
C SER A 344 60.37 -24.37 -4.06
N TYR A 345 59.94 -23.71 -5.15
CA TYR A 345 59.98 -24.29 -6.48
C TYR A 345 60.98 -23.53 -7.37
N PHE A 346 62.04 -24.25 -7.74
CA PHE A 346 62.93 -24.00 -8.89
C PHE A 346 64.17 -23.10 -8.70
N VAL A 347 65.24 -23.69 -8.14
CA VAL A 347 66.63 -23.23 -8.29
C VAL A 347 67.36 -24.14 -9.28
N GLY A 348 67.60 -23.64 -10.50
CA GLY A 348 68.43 -24.28 -11.51
C GLY A 348 69.91 -23.91 -11.33
N LYS A 349 70.72 -24.92 -11.01
CA LYS A 349 72.16 -24.87 -10.68
C LYS A 349 72.97 -25.20 -11.95
N GLY A 350 73.90 -24.36 -12.37
CA GLY A 350 74.82 -24.62 -13.49
C GLY A 350 76.24 -24.13 -13.20
N LYS A 351 77.20 -25.07 -13.14
CA LYS A 351 78.54 -24.93 -12.54
C LYS A 351 79.64 -24.99 -13.61
N LYS A 352 80.51 -23.97 -13.61
CA LYS A 352 81.99 -23.97 -13.77
C LYS A 352 82.65 -24.98 -14.73
N GLY A 353 83.31 -24.48 -15.78
CA GLY A 353 84.32 -25.20 -16.56
C GLY A 353 85.39 -24.26 -17.13
N LYS A 354 86.58 -24.27 -16.52
CA LYS A 354 87.81 -23.59 -16.97
C LYS A 354 88.72 -24.67 -17.54
N LYS A 355 89.30 -24.48 -18.74
CA LYS A 355 90.63 -25.00 -19.12
C LYS A 355 91.06 -24.42 -20.47
N ASN A 356 92.22 -23.77 -20.40
CA ASN A 356 93.05 -23.25 -21.48
C ASN A 356 93.74 -24.41 -22.22
N PRO A 357 94.04 -24.28 -23.52
CA PRO A 357 95.26 -24.86 -24.05
C PRO A 357 96.16 -23.80 -24.71
N LYS A 358 97.33 -23.68 -24.09
CA LYS A 358 98.69 -23.58 -24.67
C LYS A 358 98.86 -22.99 -26.08
N ALA A 359 99.65 -21.93 -26.09
CA ALA A 359 100.33 -21.36 -27.25
C ALA A 359 101.24 -22.39 -27.97
N THR A 360 101.26 -22.29 -29.29
CA THR A 360 102.35 -22.73 -30.18
C THR A 360 102.77 -21.54 -31.03
N SER A 361 104.09 -21.44 -31.18
CA SER A 361 104.95 -20.36 -31.69
C SER A 361 104.81 -20.06 -33.19
N PRO A 362 105.42 -18.96 -33.69
CA PRO A 362 105.00 -18.19 -34.86
C PRO A 362 105.67 -18.63 -36.17
N ALA A 363 105.12 -18.21 -37.30
CA ALA A 363 105.87 -18.02 -38.55
C ALA A 363 105.12 -17.05 -39.49
N ASP A 364 105.88 -16.08 -39.98
CA ASP A 364 105.52 -15.03 -40.92
C ASP A 364 105.12 -15.55 -42.31
N THR A 365 104.09 -14.93 -42.90
CA THR A 365 104.06 -14.48 -44.31
C THR A 365 102.86 -13.54 -44.50
N SER A 366 103.12 -12.25 -44.71
CA SER A 366 102.25 -11.27 -45.41
C SER A 366 100.72 -11.39 -45.20
N ALA A 367 100.24 -11.42 -43.96
CA ALA A 367 98.81 -11.41 -43.66
C ALA A 367 98.40 -10.03 -43.12
N ILE A 368 97.52 -9.32 -43.85
CA ILE A 368 96.93 -8.06 -43.38
C ILE A 368 96.01 -8.38 -42.19
N HIS A 369 96.30 -7.81 -41.01
CA HIS A 369 95.46 -7.99 -39.83
C HIS A 369 94.30 -6.98 -39.84
N LEU A 370 93.21 -7.32 -40.53
CA LEU A 370 91.98 -6.53 -40.50
C LEU A 370 91.25 -6.78 -39.17
N PRO A 371 90.79 -5.73 -38.46
CA PRO A 371 89.96 -5.92 -37.29
C PRO A 371 88.60 -6.53 -37.70
N TYR A 372 88.03 -7.36 -36.81
CA TYR A 372 86.84 -8.18 -37.10
C TYR A 372 85.64 -7.34 -37.58
N GLY A 373 85.51 -6.10 -37.09
CA GLY A 373 84.47 -5.16 -37.54
C GLY A 373 84.56 -4.83 -39.02
N GLN A 374 85.76 -4.54 -39.54
CA GLN A 374 85.96 -4.24 -40.96
C GLN A 374 85.74 -5.49 -41.83
N LEU A 375 86.13 -6.68 -41.36
CA LEU A 375 85.87 -7.93 -42.07
C LEU A 375 84.37 -8.23 -42.17
N SER A 376 83.62 -8.02 -41.09
CA SER A 376 82.16 -8.17 -41.09
C SER A 376 81.48 -7.17 -42.02
N ALA A 377 81.94 -5.91 -42.04
CA ALA A 377 81.39 -4.88 -42.93
C ALA A 377 81.68 -5.17 -44.41
N LEU A 378 82.90 -5.60 -44.75
CA LEU A 378 83.26 -6.00 -46.13
C LEU A 378 82.46 -7.20 -46.61
N LEU A 379 82.25 -8.19 -45.74
CA LEU A 379 81.43 -9.35 -46.04
C LEU A 379 79.95 -8.96 -46.20
N SER A 380 79.42 -8.07 -45.35
CA SER A 380 78.06 -7.55 -45.48
C SER A 380 77.86 -6.74 -46.77
N LEU A 381 78.91 -6.07 -47.24
CA LEU A 381 78.92 -5.36 -48.52
C LEU A 381 79.26 -6.28 -49.70
N SER A 382 79.46 -7.59 -49.48
CA SER A 382 79.84 -8.59 -50.48
C SER A 382 81.10 -8.21 -51.28
N ILE A 383 82.10 -7.60 -50.62
CA ILE A 383 83.42 -7.33 -51.21
C ILE A 383 84.41 -8.35 -50.62
N PRO A 384 85.15 -9.11 -51.45
CA PRO A 384 86.17 -10.03 -50.97
C PRO A 384 87.24 -9.27 -50.16
N PRO A 385 87.66 -9.78 -48.98
CA PRO A 385 88.72 -9.14 -48.22
C PRO A 385 90.03 -9.15 -49.01
N PRO A 386 90.90 -8.12 -48.87
CA PRO A 386 92.19 -8.11 -49.55
C PRO A 386 93.07 -9.21 -48.96
N THR A 387 93.49 -10.15 -49.80
CA THR A 387 94.39 -11.25 -49.43
C THR A 387 95.85 -10.84 -49.40
N ASP A 388 96.21 -9.78 -50.14
CA ASP A 388 97.56 -9.21 -50.20
C ASP A 388 97.50 -7.66 -50.31
N GLN A 389 98.59 -6.97 -49.99
CA GLN A 389 98.67 -5.49 -50.00
C GLN A 389 98.42 -4.91 -51.41
N ALA A 390 98.68 -5.70 -52.45
CA ALA A 390 98.37 -5.36 -53.85
C ALA A 390 96.87 -5.31 -54.16
N ASP A 391 96.02 -5.97 -53.37
CA ASP A 391 94.57 -6.03 -53.57
C ASP A 391 93.82 -4.85 -52.91
N VAL A 392 94.48 -4.09 -52.03
CA VAL A 392 93.92 -2.91 -51.35
C VAL A 392 93.36 -1.86 -52.33
N PRO A 393 94.04 -1.46 -53.42
CA PRO A 393 93.47 -0.51 -54.39
C PRO A 393 92.23 -1.07 -55.10
N ARG A 394 92.18 -2.38 -55.39
CA ARG A 394 90.99 -3.03 -55.95
C ARG A 394 89.80 -2.92 -55.00
N VAL A 395 90.01 -3.21 -53.72
CA VAL A 395 88.98 -3.12 -52.67
C VAL A 395 88.50 -1.67 -52.48
N ILE A 396 89.38 -0.67 -52.58
CA ILE A 396 88.98 0.75 -52.52
C ILE A 396 88.08 1.15 -53.70
N GLU A 397 88.41 0.74 -54.93
CA GLU A 397 87.57 1.02 -56.09
C GLU A 397 86.25 0.25 -56.04
N ASP A 398 86.24 -1.00 -55.57
CA ASP A 398 85.03 -1.78 -55.33
C ASP A 398 84.14 -1.14 -54.24
N LEU A 399 84.74 -0.55 -53.19
CA LEU A 399 84.02 0.20 -52.16
C LEU A 399 83.45 1.51 -52.69
N LYS A 400 84.20 2.27 -53.50
CA LYS A 400 83.73 3.52 -54.12
C LYS A 400 82.58 3.27 -55.11
N THR A 401 82.69 2.23 -55.93
CA THR A 401 81.64 1.86 -56.88
C THR A 401 80.36 1.42 -56.16
N LYS A 402 80.48 0.63 -55.07
CA LYS A 402 79.33 0.29 -54.23
C LYS A 402 78.77 1.49 -53.48
N LYS A 403 79.60 2.40 -52.97
CA LYS A 403 79.16 3.64 -52.34
C LYS A 403 78.34 4.51 -53.30
N ALA A 404 78.83 4.73 -54.51
CA ALA A 404 78.12 5.48 -55.55
C ALA A 404 76.80 4.78 -55.95
N TRP A 405 76.78 3.45 -55.98
CA TRP A 405 75.56 2.68 -56.20
C TRP A 405 74.55 2.88 -55.06
N PHE A 406 74.99 2.84 -53.80
CA PHE A 406 74.11 3.09 -52.65
C PHE A 406 73.57 4.52 -52.64
N GLU A 407 74.40 5.54 -52.93
CA GLU A 407 73.98 6.94 -53.03
C GLU A 407 72.97 7.16 -54.17
N ALA A 408 73.17 6.54 -55.34
CA ALA A 408 72.24 6.62 -56.47
C ALA A 408 70.90 5.91 -56.20
N ASN A 409 70.94 4.79 -55.47
CA ASN A 409 69.76 3.98 -55.15
C ASN A 409 69.06 4.40 -53.85
N GLN A 410 69.70 5.26 -53.03
CA GLN A 410 69.19 5.75 -51.75
C GLN A 410 67.83 6.44 -51.91
N ALA A 411 67.72 7.45 -52.79
CA ALA A 411 66.46 8.19 -52.97
C ALA A 411 65.29 7.27 -53.37
N ARG A 412 65.54 6.27 -54.24
CA ARG A 412 64.53 5.32 -54.69
C ARG A 412 64.07 4.40 -53.56
N GLN A 413 65.01 3.87 -52.78
CA GLN A 413 64.66 2.95 -51.67
C GLN A 413 64.09 3.68 -50.46
N THR A 414 64.52 4.92 -50.17
CA THR A 414 63.87 5.76 -49.16
C THR A 414 62.41 6.02 -49.56
N ALA A 415 62.13 6.39 -50.82
CA ALA A 415 60.76 6.59 -51.28
C ALA A 415 59.90 5.31 -51.20
N GLU A 416 60.47 4.15 -51.55
CA GLU A 416 59.78 2.86 -51.43
C GLU A 416 59.52 2.46 -49.96
N ASN A 417 60.47 2.72 -49.06
CA ASN A 417 60.34 2.46 -47.63
C ASN A 417 59.31 3.40 -46.99
N VAL A 418 59.32 4.69 -47.33
CA VAL A 418 58.30 5.66 -46.91
C VAL A 418 56.92 5.24 -47.41
N ALA A 419 56.78 4.84 -48.67
CA ALA A 419 55.49 4.38 -49.21
C ALA A 419 54.98 3.10 -48.52
N LYS A 420 55.87 2.16 -48.20
CA LYS A 420 55.53 0.95 -47.42
C LYS A 420 55.14 1.29 -45.99
N ALA A 421 55.85 2.21 -45.35
CA ALA A 421 55.53 2.68 -44.00
C ALA A 421 54.21 3.44 -43.96
N GLU A 422 53.93 4.32 -44.92
CA GLU A 422 52.65 5.02 -45.04
C GLU A 422 51.49 4.03 -45.29
N ALA A 423 51.70 3.00 -46.11
CA ALA A 423 50.71 1.94 -46.31
C ALA A 423 50.46 1.13 -45.01
N GLU A 424 51.51 0.85 -44.24
CA GLU A 424 51.40 0.13 -42.97
C GLU A 424 50.76 1.01 -41.87
N ILE A 425 51.06 2.31 -41.83
CA ILE A 425 50.38 3.30 -40.98
C ILE A 425 48.89 3.36 -41.34
N LEU A 426 48.55 3.40 -42.64
CA LEU A 426 47.16 3.33 -43.08
C LEU A 426 46.48 2.02 -42.68
N ARG A 427 47.21 0.89 -42.67
CA ARG A 427 46.71 -0.40 -42.19
C ARG A 427 46.49 -0.41 -40.67
N LEU A 428 47.40 0.17 -39.90
CA LEU A 428 47.33 0.25 -38.43
C LEU A 428 46.27 1.25 -37.95
N THR A 429 46.06 2.34 -38.68
CA THR A 429 45.05 3.37 -38.38
C THR A 429 43.65 2.99 -38.88
N ASN A 430 43.52 2.40 -40.07
CA ASN A 430 42.23 1.97 -40.62
C ASN A 430 41.81 0.55 -40.17
N GLY A 431 42.76 -0.31 -39.79
CA GLY A 431 42.50 -1.65 -39.27
C GLY A 431 41.81 -1.68 -37.90
N ALA A 432 41.57 -0.51 -37.30
CA ALA A 432 40.86 -0.34 -36.04
C ALA A 432 39.38 0.08 -36.22
N LYS A 433 38.73 -0.24 -37.36
CA LYS A 433 37.26 -0.25 -37.44
C LYS A 433 36.75 -1.62 -36.92
N PRO A 434 36.00 -1.68 -35.81
CA PRO A 434 35.43 -2.92 -35.34
C PRO A 434 34.16 -3.21 -36.14
N ASN A 435 34.22 -4.10 -37.12
CA ASN A 435 33.03 -4.89 -37.45
C ASN A 435 33.36 -6.14 -38.25
N GLY A 436 32.77 -7.26 -37.86
CA GLY A 436 32.74 -8.46 -38.69
C GLY A 436 32.75 -9.74 -37.88
N LYS A 437 31.57 -10.10 -37.34
CA LYS A 437 31.24 -11.42 -36.81
C LYS A 437 31.88 -12.54 -37.67
N ARG A 438 32.84 -13.29 -37.11
CA ARG A 438 33.15 -14.63 -37.61
C ARG A 438 32.07 -15.57 -37.08
N ASN A 439 31.07 -15.81 -37.92
CA ASN A 439 30.14 -16.90 -37.72
C ASN A 439 30.89 -18.21 -38.00
N VAL A 440 31.42 -18.84 -36.94
CA VAL A 440 31.96 -20.19 -37.02
C VAL A 440 30.83 -21.12 -36.58
N ILE A 441 30.10 -21.63 -37.55
CA ILE A 441 29.24 -22.81 -37.38
C ILE A 441 30.19 -24.00 -37.25
N VAL A 442 30.26 -24.57 -36.05
CA VAL A 442 30.72 -25.94 -35.84
C VAL A 442 29.67 -26.62 -34.96
N SER A 443 28.83 -27.43 -35.61
CA SER A 443 27.99 -28.43 -34.94
C SER A 443 28.89 -29.51 -34.31
N PRO A 444 28.59 -29.97 -33.07
CA PRO A 444 29.10 -31.23 -32.56
C PRO A 444 28.29 -32.43 -33.11
N PRO A 445 28.93 -33.58 -33.37
CA PRO A 445 28.25 -34.76 -33.91
C PRO A 445 27.63 -35.64 -32.81
N ASN A 446 26.37 -36.02 -33.08
CA ASN A 446 25.76 -37.34 -32.95
C ASN A 446 26.05 -38.23 -31.71
N GLY A 447 24.97 -38.59 -31.02
CA GLY A 447 24.87 -39.73 -30.12
C GLY A 447 23.40 -40.07 -29.91
N GLY A 448 22.80 -40.77 -30.87
CA GLY A 448 21.41 -41.21 -30.82
C GLY A 448 21.21 -42.50 -30.03
N SER A 449 20.03 -42.62 -29.41
CA SER A 449 19.18 -43.82 -29.42
C SER A 449 17.88 -43.53 -28.66
N GLU A 450 16.80 -43.39 -29.44
CA GLU A 450 15.40 -43.70 -29.09
C GLU A 450 15.28 -45.11 -28.44
N PRO A 451 14.14 -45.56 -27.81
CA PRO A 451 12.78 -45.37 -28.36
C PRO A 451 11.51 -45.50 -27.47
N LEU A 452 10.38 -45.13 -28.09
CA LEU A 452 8.99 -45.67 -27.98
C LEU A 452 8.04 -45.27 -26.82
N GLU A 453 7.08 -44.39 -27.18
CA GLU A 453 5.59 -44.56 -27.19
C GLU A 453 4.77 -44.89 -25.89
N PRO A 454 3.42 -44.68 -25.83
CA PRO A 454 2.52 -43.80 -26.60
C PRO A 454 1.35 -43.12 -25.79
N ALA A 455 0.61 -42.25 -26.51
CA ALA A 455 -0.86 -42.09 -26.49
C ALA A 455 -1.61 -41.02 -25.63
N LEU A 456 -2.61 -40.44 -26.31
CA LEU A 456 -3.92 -39.87 -25.88
C LEU A 456 -4.12 -38.35 -25.68
N THR A 457 -4.60 -37.68 -26.74
CA THR A 457 -5.86 -36.89 -26.91
C THR A 457 -6.29 -35.80 -25.88
N PRO A 458 -7.30 -34.94 -26.16
CA PRO A 458 -7.32 -33.84 -27.12
C PRO A 458 -7.70 -32.48 -26.46
N SER A 459 -7.58 -31.43 -27.28
CA SER A 459 -8.03 -30.05 -27.16
C SER A 459 -9.17 -29.75 -26.17
N GLY A 460 -8.93 -28.70 -25.37
CA GLY A 460 -9.80 -28.22 -24.31
C GLY A 460 -11.14 -27.62 -24.76
N SER A 461 -12.09 -27.74 -23.83
CA SER A 461 -13.41 -27.13 -23.79
C SER A 461 -13.32 -25.60 -23.67
N ALA A 462 -13.91 -24.90 -24.64
CA ALA A 462 -14.33 -23.51 -24.51
C ALA A 462 -15.86 -23.46 -24.40
N THR A 463 -16.37 -22.78 -23.39
CA THR A 463 -17.77 -22.35 -23.26
C THR A 463 -17.81 -20.82 -23.20
N PRO A 464 -18.96 -20.22 -23.56
CA PRO A 464 -19.02 -19.09 -24.49
C PRO A 464 -19.01 -17.74 -23.77
N ARG A 465 -18.55 -16.70 -24.48
CA ARG A 465 -18.72 -15.29 -24.07
C ARG A 465 -19.62 -14.60 -25.09
N ILE A 466 -20.64 -13.98 -24.52
CA ILE A 466 -21.86 -13.46 -25.12
C ILE A 466 -21.58 -12.12 -25.81
N ASP A 467 -21.95 -12.06 -27.08
CA ASP A 467 -22.53 -10.99 -27.91
C ASP A 467 -22.25 -9.51 -27.58
N ASP A 468 -21.51 -8.88 -28.50
CA ASP A 468 -21.50 -7.45 -28.81
C ASP A 468 -22.81 -7.07 -29.53
N GLU A 469 -23.91 -6.81 -28.83
CA GLU A 469 -25.13 -6.24 -29.48
C GLU A 469 -26.14 -5.57 -28.52
N VAL A 470 -25.71 -4.90 -27.44
CA VAL A 470 -26.64 -4.19 -26.53
C VAL A 470 -26.24 -2.74 -26.21
N GLU A 471 -25.06 -2.27 -26.63
CA GLU A 471 -24.61 -0.90 -26.28
C GLU A 471 -25.09 0.18 -27.27
N GLU A 472 -25.62 -0.19 -28.45
CA GLU A 472 -26.10 0.78 -29.45
C GLU A 472 -27.63 1.06 -29.37
N LYS A 473 -28.37 0.32 -28.53
CA LYS A 473 -29.85 0.50 -28.39
C LYS A 473 -30.30 1.24 -27.13
N LEU A 474 -29.37 1.73 -26.31
CA LEU A 474 -29.69 2.51 -25.11
C LEU A 474 -29.44 4.03 -25.25
N GLU A 475 -28.73 4.47 -26.29
CA GLU A 475 -28.61 5.91 -26.60
C GLU A 475 -29.78 6.45 -27.45
N GLU A 476 -30.53 5.59 -28.16
CA GLU A 476 -31.64 6.04 -29.02
C GLU A 476 -32.98 6.22 -28.28
N VAL A 477 -33.09 5.78 -27.02
CA VAL A 477 -34.33 5.92 -26.23
C VAL A 477 -34.31 7.15 -25.31
N GLN A 478 -33.15 7.76 -25.05
CA GLN A 478 -33.08 8.98 -24.21
C GLN A 478 -33.26 10.30 -24.97
N VAL A 479 -33.27 10.29 -26.31
CA VAL A 479 -33.43 11.53 -27.10
C VAL A 479 -34.89 11.79 -27.51
N ASN A 480 -35.77 10.77 -27.47
CA ASN A 480 -37.15 10.92 -27.96
C ASN A 480 -38.19 11.28 -26.88
N ASP A 481 -37.84 11.35 -25.60
CA ASP A 481 -38.77 11.75 -24.50
C ASP A 481 -38.57 13.21 -24.03
N ALA A 482 -37.79 14.03 -24.76
CA ALA A 482 -37.50 15.42 -24.38
C ALA A 482 -38.11 16.50 -25.28
N GLU A 483 -38.87 16.14 -26.33
CA GLU A 483 -39.56 17.09 -27.21
C GLU A 483 -41.05 16.75 -27.39
N GLU A 484 -41.80 16.61 -26.29
CA GLU A 484 -43.25 16.84 -26.32
C GLU A 484 -43.76 17.26 -24.93
N ASN A 485 -43.55 18.53 -24.57
CA ASN A 485 -44.45 19.31 -23.71
C ASN A 485 -44.18 20.81 -23.84
#